data_AF-A0A3Q1I376-F1
#
_entry.id   AF-A0A3Q1I376-F1
#
_cell.length_a   1.000
_cell.length_b   1.000
_cell.length_c   1.000
_cell.angle_alpha   90.00
_cell.angle_beta   90.00
_cell.angle_gamma   90.00
#
_symmetry.space_group_name_H-M   'P 1'
#
loop_
_entity.id
_entity.type
_entity.pdbx_description
1 polymer ?
#
loop_
_entity_poly.entity_id
_entity_poly.type
_entity_poly.pdbx_seq_one_letter_code
_entity_poly.pdbx_strand_id
1 'polypeptide(L)'
;IPYLSFPNLKNTNLLWQNWRGSLPNGAVGIHNSYTGRRDYVCKYGCEAGFYSPSLGPHCRYAYSGKEKLGSPFSILVNSNNFELLEWKEGSYGKNNYGLGKVVPQHQAFFLPYKGKEYWYKHYQVLTLNKGISKEQIYDVKYKTDGVEIISYPPETMRKSTNEVQHRWDTSFSITAGVKSSITAKIPIIGSTGIEFSTETTKQFSKGTTVVESHSHSVSLKQDVPPNHTCAVSMLGYKYKADIPFTARLKRTYSNGKTTWKLITGTYDSVEVGEVRAVVDRCEPIPDAKPCA
;
A
#
# COMPACT_ATOMS: atom_id res chain seq x y z
N ILE A 1 24.59 25.98 -3.83
CA ILE A 1 24.09 24.61 -4.12
C ILE A 1 22.67 24.73 -4.67
N PRO A 2 22.40 24.64 -5.99
CA PRO A 2 21.05 24.80 -6.52
C PRO A 2 20.44 23.43 -6.75
N TYR A 3 19.78 22.85 -5.75
CA TYR A 3 19.01 21.63 -5.93
C TYR A 3 17.62 21.82 -5.35
N LEU A 4 16.66 22.11 -6.21
CA LEU A 4 15.27 21.76 -5.95
C LEU A 4 14.80 20.88 -7.12
N SER A 5 15.38 19.68 -7.16
CA SER A 5 14.65 18.51 -7.61
C SER A 5 13.28 18.48 -6.94
N PHE A 6 12.28 17.91 -7.61
CA PHE A 6 10.99 17.55 -6.99
C PHE A 6 11.21 17.10 -5.53
N PRO A 7 10.35 17.47 -4.56
CA PRO A 7 10.46 16.98 -3.20
C PRO A 7 10.71 15.48 -3.25
N ASN A 8 11.66 15.00 -2.44
CA ASN A 8 12.15 13.64 -2.40
C ASN A 8 11.06 12.63 -2.83
N LEU A 9 11.17 12.11 -4.06
CA LEU A 9 10.17 11.23 -4.67
C LEU A 9 10.09 9.86 -3.95
N LYS A 10 10.96 9.62 -2.97
CA LYS A 10 10.92 8.44 -2.11
C LYS A 10 9.52 8.32 -1.48
N ASN A 11 8.95 7.12 -1.60
CA ASN A 11 7.61 6.75 -1.13
C ASN A 11 6.44 7.40 -1.90
N THR A 12 6.66 7.81 -3.15
CA THR A 12 5.59 8.29 -4.06
C THR A 12 5.55 7.45 -5.34
N ASN A 13 4.45 7.49 -6.09
CA ASN A 13 4.34 6.90 -7.42
C ASN A 13 4.77 7.87 -8.55
N LEU A 14 5.36 9.00 -8.18
CA LEU A 14 5.96 9.93 -9.12
C LEU A 14 7.39 9.49 -9.47
N LEU A 15 7.70 9.44 -10.76
CA LEU A 15 9.03 9.08 -11.23
C LEU A 15 9.43 9.86 -12.47
N TRP A 16 10.75 9.99 -12.69
CA TRP A 16 11.30 10.52 -13.92
C TRP A 16 11.56 9.38 -14.89
N GLN A 17 10.83 9.36 -16.00
CA GLN A 17 11.00 8.37 -17.05
C GLN A 17 11.75 8.97 -18.22
N ASN A 18 12.83 8.33 -18.66
CA ASN A 18 13.59 8.77 -19.84
C ASN A 18 12.72 8.71 -21.10
N TRP A 19 12.84 9.72 -21.94
CA TRP A 19 12.16 9.77 -23.23
C TRP A 19 12.62 8.60 -24.12
N ARG A 20 11.66 7.85 -24.67
CA ARG A 20 11.90 6.69 -25.56
C ARG A 20 11.24 6.83 -26.93
N GLY A 21 10.96 8.07 -27.35
CA GLY A 21 10.30 8.35 -28.63
C GLY A 21 8.78 8.52 -28.56
N SER A 22 8.16 8.15 -27.44
CA SER A 22 6.71 8.33 -27.21
C SER A 22 6.45 8.86 -25.81
N LEU A 23 5.31 9.54 -25.66
CA LEU A 23 4.85 10.07 -24.38
C LEU A 23 4.45 8.91 -23.45
N PRO A 24 5.03 8.80 -22.24
CA PRO A 24 4.69 7.73 -21.31
C PRO A 24 3.28 7.89 -20.75
N ASN A 25 2.63 6.76 -20.43
CA ASN A 25 1.36 6.77 -19.71
C ASN A 25 1.54 7.41 -18.33
N GLY A 26 0.57 8.21 -17.89
CA GLY A 26 0.65 8.98 -16.64
C GLY A 26 1.57 10.21 -16.71
N ALA A 27 2.01 10.62 -17.90
CA ALA A 27 2.77 11.86 -18.07
C ALA A 27 2.04 13.06 -17.48
N VAL A 28 2.71 13.77 -16.58
CA VAL A 28 2.13 14.92 -15.89
C VAL A 28 2.24 16.15 -16.79
N GLY A 29 1.10 16.79 -17.05
CA GLY A 29 1.05 17.96 -17.91
C GLY A 29 -0.19 18.80 -17.68
N ILE A 30 -0.23 19.93 -18.37
CA ILE A 30 -1.34 20.87 -18.39
C ILE A 30 -1.83 21.07 -19.82
N HIS A 31 -3.08 21.53 -19.94
CA HIS A 31 -3.50 22.20 -21.14
C HIS A 31 -3.10 23.68 -21.05
N ASN A 32 -2.29 24.14 -21.99
CA ASN A 32 -1.84 25.52 -22.11
C ASN A 32 -2.82 26.26 -23.04
N SER A 33 -3.77 27.00 -22.45
CA SER A 33 -4.80 27.73 -23.19
C SER A 33 -4.22 28.87 -24.03
N TYR A 34 -3.12 29.50 -23.60
CA TYR A 34 -2.48 30.59 -24.34
C TYR A 34 -1.94 30.14 -25.70
N THR A 35 -1.46 28.90 -25.80
CA THR A 35 -0.95 28.32 -27.05
C THR A 35 -1.86 27.25 -27.65
N GLY A 36 -2.97 26.90 -27.00
CA GLY A 36 -3.91 25.86 -27.43
C GLY A 36 -3.34 24.43 -27.44
N ARG A 37 -2.24 24.16 -26.71
CA ARG A 37 -1.54 22.85 -26.77
C ARG A 37 -1.42 22.18 -25.41
N ARG A 38 -0.97 20.92 -25.40
CA ARG A 38 -0.58 20.23 -24.17
C ARG A 38 0.91 20.36 -23.93
N ASP A 39 1.25 20.76 -22.71
CA ASP A 39 2.62 20.86 -22.22
C ASP A 39 2.80 19.86 -21.06
N TYR A 40 3.86 19.07 -21.12
CA TYR A 40 4.21 18.05 -20.14
C TYR A 40 5.46 18.43 -19.38
N VAL A 41 5.49 18.15 -18.08
CA VAL A 41 6.65 18.43 -17.23
C VAL A 41 7.82 17.54 -17.67
N CYS A 42 8.94 18.16 -18.00
CA CYS A 42 10.16 17.47 -18.39
C CYS A 42 11.38 18.03 -17.65
N LYS A 43 12.50 17.30 -17.71
CA LYS A 43 13.81 17.82 -17.33
C LYS A 43 14.92 17.39 -18.29
N TYR A 44 15.90 18.25 -18.45
CA TYR A 44 17.19 17.97 -19.08
C TYR A 44 18.29 18.18 -18.04
N GLY A 45 18.96 17.10 -17.61
CA GLY A 45 19.85 17.15 -16.45
C GLY A 45 19.12 17.64 -15.20
N CYS A 46 19.54 18.80 -14.67
CA CYS A 46 18.91 19.46 -13.52
C CYS A 46 17.90 20.56 -13.93
N GLU A 47 17.77 20.86 -15.23
CA GLU A 47 16.93 21.94 -15.71
C GLU A 47 15.51 21.45 -15.95
N ALA A 48 14.56 22.02 -15.22
CA ALA A 48 13.14 21.79 -15.40
C ALA A 48 12.60 22.61 -16.59
N GLY A 49 11.68 22.01 -17.33
CA GLY A 49 11.09 22.62 -18.50
C GLY A 49 9.77 21.97 -18.91
N PHE A 50 9.41 22.14 -20.17
CA PHE A 50 8.23 21.53 -20.75
C PHE A 50 8.51 20.82 -22.08
N TYR A 51 7.79 19.74 -22.32
CA TYR A 51 7.73 19.04 -23.58
C TYR A 51 6.35 19.22 -24.19
N SER A 52 6.27 19.48 -25.49
CA SER A 52 5.00 19.45 -26.23
C SER A 52 5.19 18.65 -27.52
N PRO A 53 4.32 17.67 -27.83
CA PRO A 53 4.41 16.91 -29.07
C PRO A 53 4.46 17.77 -30.34
N SER A 54 3.72 18.89 -30.32
CA SER A 54 3.64 19.86 -31.44
C SER A 54 4.96 20.61 -31.72
N LEU A 55 5.93 20.55 -30.80
CA LEU A 55 7.18 21.30 -30.88
C LEU A 55 8.42 20.40 -31.04
N GLY A 56 8.21 19.11 -31.31
CA GLY A 56 9.29 18.14 -31.50
C GLY A 56 9.83 17.54 -30.19
N PRO A 57 10.70 16.52 -30.30
CA PRO A 57 11.11 15.65 -29.18
C PRO A 57 12.23 16.27 -28.35
N HIS A 58 11.99 17.44 -27.76
CA HIS A 58 12.95 18.12 -26.89
C HIS A 58 12.27 18.63 -25.62
N CYS A 59 13.00 18.59 -24.52
CA CYS A 59 12.62 19.33 -23.31
C CYS A 59 13.03 20.80 -23.49
N ARG A 60 12.07 21.72 -23.43
CA ARG A 60 12.30 23.15 -23.54
C ARG A 60 12.42 23.76 -22.16
N TYR A 61 13.57 24.36 -21.88
CA TYR A 61 13.87 24.91 -20.56
C TYR A 61 14.45 26.33 -20.66
N ALA A 62 14.20 27.12 -19.62
CA ALA A 62 14.71 28.48 -19.47
C ALA A 62 16.13 28.41 -18.91
N TYR A 63 17.11 29.02 -19.58
CA TYR A 63 18.48 29.13 -19.04
C TYR A 63 19.20 30.36 -19.58
N SER A 64 19.71 31.19 -18.67
CA SER A 64 20.53 32.37 -18.97
C SER A 64 19.83 33.32 -19.97
N GLY A 65 18.57 33.66 -19.69
CA GLY A 65 17.81 34.62 -20.51
C GLY A 65 17.28 34.07 -21.84
N LYS A 66 17.48 32.78 -22.13
CA LYS A 66 17.08 32.14 -23.40
C LYS A 66 16.28 30.87 -23.17
N GLU A 67 15.44 30.53 -24.14
CA GLU A 67 14.91 29.17 -24.26
C GLU A 67 16.01 28.27 -24.84
N LYS A 68 16.19 27.10 -24.23
CA LYS A 68 17.10 26.05 -24.66
C LYS A 68 16.33 24.76 -24.90
N LEU A 69 16.88 23.92 -25.79
CA LEU A 69 16.37 22.59 -26.10
C LEU A 69 17.31 21.55 -25.51
N GLY A 70 16.76 20.59 -24.78
CA GLY A 70 17.50 19.51 -24.14
C GLY A 70 17.12 18.14 -24.69
N SER A 71 18.14 17.32 -24.97
CA SER A 71 18.04 15.90 -25.29
C SER A 71 19.36 15.20 -24.91
N PRO A 72 19.35 13.98 -24.34
CA PRO A 72 18.18 13.23 -23.91
C PRO A 72 17.51 13.87 -22.69
N PHE A 73 16.20 13.66 -22.53
CA PHE A 73 15.42 14.24 -21.44
C PHE A 73 14.52 13.21 -20.76
N SER A 74 13.98 13.57 -19.59
CA SER A 74 13.02 12.74 -18.87
C SER A 74 11.68 13.47 -18.74
N ILE A 75 10.58 12.71 -18.74
CA ILE A 75 9.22 13.17 -18.45
C ILE A 75 8.87 12.80 -17.00
N LEU A 76 8.17 13.69 -16.30
CA LEU A 76 7.58 13.37 -15.01
C LEU A 76 6.33 12.52 -15.21
N VAL A 77 6.28 11.37 -14.57
CA VAL A 77 5.18 10.40 -14.67
C VAL A 77 4.57 10.17 -13.30
N ASN A 78 3.24 10.27 -13.20
CA ASN A 78 2.45 9.78 -12.09
C ASN A 78 1.96 8.37 -12.42
N SER A 79 2.72 7.37 -11.97
CA SER A 79 2.44 5.98 -12.31
C SER A 79 1.07 5.58 -11.79
N ASN A 80 0.24 5.05 -12.69
CA ASN A 80 -1.16 4.68 -12.41
C ASN A 80 -2.06 5.85 -11.96
N ASN A 81 -1.63 7.11 -12.13
CA ASN A 81 -2.34 8.31 -11.68
C ASN A 81 -2.75 8.27 -10.19
N PHE A 82 -1.94 7.62 -9.35
CA PHE A 82 -2.31 7.36 -7.97
C PHE A 82 -2.10 8.57 -7.06
N GLU A 83 -1.04 9.35 -7.29
CA GLU A 83 -0.79 10.53 -6.47
C GLU A 83 -1.75 11.66 -6.84
N LEU A 84 -2.39 12.26 -5.84
CA LEU A 84 -3.16 13.49 -6.06
C LEU A 84 -2.21 14.68 -6.16
N LEU A 85 -2.08 15.22 -7.36
CA LEU A 85 -1.29 16.42 -7.63
C LEU A 85 -2.14 17.68 -7.56
N GLU A 86 -1.57 18.74 -6.99
CA GLU A 86 -2.22 20.04 -6.81
C GLU A 86 -1.30 21.18 -7.18
N TRP A 87 -1.88 22.22 -7.78
CA TRP A 87 -1.18 23.46 -8.07
C TRP A 87 -1.31 24.43 -6.88
N LYS A 88 -0.21 24.67 -6.17
CA LYS A 88 -0.03 25.57 -5.00
C LYS A 88 1.24 26.38 -5.19
N GLU A 89 1.48 27.51 -4.55
CA GLU A 89 2.73 28.27 -4.72
C GLU A 89 4.00 27.43 -4.37
N GLY A 90 5.09 27.42 -5.18
CA GLY A 90 6.24 26.47 -5.01
C GLY A 90 7.31 26.35 -6.14
N SER A 91 7.91 25.17 -6.42
CA SER A 91 9.06 24.85 -7.33
C SER A 91 8.86 24.55 -8.86
N TYR A 92 7.86 23.79 -9.33
CA TYR A 92 7.60 23.53 -10.77
C TYR A 92 6.41 24.37 -11.23
N GLY A 93 6.67 25.41 -11.99
CA GLY A 93 5.69 26.46 -12.19
C GLY A 93 4.75 26.21 -13.36
N LYS A 94 3.51 26.62 -13.17
CA LYS A 94 2.65 27.05 -14.25
C LYS A 94 2.20 28.49 -14.02
N ASN A 95 2.02 29.21 -15.10
CA ASN A 95 1.21 30.42 -15.13
C ASN A 95 0.27 30.36 -16.34
N ASN A 96 -0.37 31.47 -16.68
CA ASN A 96 -1.31 31.56 -17.80
C ASN A 96 -0.65 31.25 -19.16
N TYR A 97 0.67 31.30 -19.26
CA TYR A 97 1.42 31.14 -20.51
C TYR A 97 2.06 29.76 -20.68
N GLY A 98 2.08 28.91 -19.66
CA GLY A 98 2.58 27.53 -19.75
C GLY A 98 3.39 27.07 -18.55
N LEU A 99 4.26 26.09 -18.80
CA LEU A 99 5.12 25.43 -17.81
C LEU A 99 6.57 25.94 -17.87
N GLY A 100 7.24 25.93 -16.72
CA GLY A 100 8.62 26.39 -16.59
C GLY A 100 9.21 26.10 -15.20
N LYS A 101 10.38 26.68 -14.91
CA LYS A 101 11.10 26.44 -13.66
C LYS A 101 10.83 27.55 -12.65
N VAL A 102 10.70 27.23 -11.38
CA VAL A 102 10.74 28.24 -10.31
C VAL A 102 12.11 28.24 -9.67
N VAL A 103 12.65 29.44 -9.46
CA VAL A 103 13.89 29.65 -8.73
C VAL A 103 13.54 30.39 -7.44
N PRO A 104 13.46 29.69 -6.28
CA PRO A 104 13.01 30.30 -5.03
C PRO A 104 13.89 31.45 -4.55
N GLN A 105 15.19 31.40 -4.83
CA GLN A 105 16.13 32.50 -4.52
C GLN A 105 15.71 33.81 -5.20
N HIS A 106 15.13 33.72 -6.40
CA HIS A 106 14.65 34.89 -7.14
C HIS A 106 13.15 35.15 -6.89
N GLN A 107 12.47 34.25 -6.14
CA GLN A 107 11.01 34.24 -5.97
C GLN A 107 10.30 34.45 -7.32
N ALA A 108 10.76 33.73 -8.35
CA ALA A 108 10.33 33.95 -9.72
C ALA A 108 10.22 32.64 -10.48
N PHE A 109 9.21 32.60 -11.35
CA PHE A 109 8.98 31.58 -12.35
C PHE A 109 9.60 32.01 -13.67
N PHE A 110 10.36 31.13 -14.31
CA PHE A 110 11.03 31.35 -15.59
C PHE A 110 10.42 30.45 -16.67
N LEU A 111 9.85 31.09 -17.69
CA LEU A 111 9.15 30.48 -18.80
C LEU A 111 10.01 30.54 -20.07
N PRO A 112 10.37 29.40 -20.67
CA PRO A 112 10.91 29.36 -22.03
C PRO A 112 9.80 29.57 -23.05
N TYR A 113 9.93 30.57 -23.93
CA TYR A 113 8.98 30.79 -25.01
C TYR A 113 9.64 31.44 -26.23
N LYS A 114 9.49 30.80 -27.40
CA LYS A 114 9.93 31.29 -28.72
C LYS A 114 11.38 31.80 -28.72
N GLY A 115 12.28 31.02 -28.12
CA GLY A 115 13.72 31.33 -28.10
C GLY A 115 14.18 32.23 -26.95
N LYS A 116 13.26 32.79 -26.16
CA LYS A 116 13.55 33.69 -25.03
C LYS A 116 13.11 33.11 -23.70
N GLU A 117 13.70 33.61 -22.63
CA GLU A 117 13.24 33.39 -21.26
C GLU A 117 12.43 34.60 -20.79
N TYR A 118 11.29 34.33 -20.16
CA TYR A 118 10.45 35.31 -19.50
C TYR A 118 10.37 34.98 -18.02
N TRP A 119 10.19 35.98 -17.16
CA TRP A 119 10.04 35.75 -15.73
C TRP A 119 8.77 36.40 -15.17
N TYR A 120 8.20 35.76 -14.13
CA TYR A 120 6.95 36.18 -13.51
C TYR A 120 7.01 35.97 -12.00
N LYS A 121 6.38 36.87 -11.23
CA LYS A 121 6.20 36.75 -9.77
C LYS A 121 4.95 35.99 -9.37
N HIS A 122 3.94 35.95 -10.24
CA HIS A 122 2.69 35.23 -10.01
C HIS A 122 2.71 33.90 -10.77
N TYR A 123 2.75 32.81 -10.01
CA TYR A 123 2.79 31.45 -10.54
C TYR A 123 2.23 30.46 -9.51
N GLN A 124 1.77 29.31 -9.99
CA GLN A 124 1.43 28.17 -9.16
C GLN A 124 2.40 27.05 -9.42
N VAL A 125 2.50 26.10 -8.51
CA VAL A 125 3.40 24.97 -8.56
C VAL A 125 2.76 23.64 -8.30
N LEU A 126 3.24 22.66 -9.05
CA LEU A 126 2.89 21.28 -8.87
C LEU A 126 3.44 20.72 -7.54
N THR A 127 2.53 20.32 -6.66
CA THR A 127 2.82 19.72 -5.36
C THR A 127 2.02 18.42 -5.20
N LEU A 128 2.48 17.56 -4.30
CA LEU A 128 1.71 16.41 -3.83
C LEU A 128 0.73 16.86 -2.75
N ASN A 129 -0.53 16.45 -2.87
CA ASN A 129 -1.44 16.55 -1.73
C ASN A 129 -1.03 15.50 -0.69
N LYS A 130 -0.57 15.96 0.47
CA LYS A 130 -0.19 15.09 1.61
C LYS A 130 -1.30 14.93 2.65
N GLY A 131 -2.42 15.63 2.49
CA GLY A 131 -3.57 15.57 3.38
C GLY A 131 -4.39 14.30 3.13
N ILE A 132 -3.79 13.13 3.36
CA ILE A 132 -4.48 11.85 3.29
C ILE A 132 -5.27 11.68 4.60
N SER A 133 -6.59 11.56 4.51
CA SER A 133 -7.47 11.42 5.66
C SER A 133 -7.81 9.96 5.99
N LYS A 134 -7.90 9.12 4.96
CA LYS A 134 -8.22 7.69 5.10
C LYS A 134 -7.55 6.86 3.99
N GLU A 135 -7.07 5.68 4.35
CA GLU A 135 -6.64 4.63 3.41
C GLU A 135 -7.53 3.39 3.59
N GLN A 136 -7.92 2.75 2.49
CA GLN A 136 -8.73 1.54 2.52
C GLN A 136 -8.26 0.53 1.48
N ILE A 137 -8.01 -0.69 1.94
CA ILE A 137 -7.79 -1.86 1.08
C ILE A 137 -9.15 -2.56 0.89
N TYR A 138 -9.50 -2.90 -0.33
CA TYR A 138 -10.77 -3.56 -0.68
C TYR A 138 -10.64 -4.34 -1.99
N ASP A 139 -11.69 -5.08 -2.40
CA ASP A 139 -11.66 -5.96 -3.58
C ASP A 139 -10.50 -6.96 -3.48
N VAL A 140 -10.32 -7.54 -2.28
CA VAL A 140 -9.22 -8.47 -1.97
C VAL A 140 -9.54 -9.84 -2.54
N LYS A 141 -8.62 -10.36 -3.36
CA LYS A 141 -8.73 -11.66 -4.00
C LYS A 141 -7.50 -12.49 -3.66
N TYR A 142 -7.71 -13.51 -2.85
CA TYR A 142 -6.68 -14.47 -2.48
C TYR A 142 -6.47 -15.50 -3.58
N LYS A 143 -5.23 -15.95 -3.73
CA LYS A 143 -4.82 -17.05 -4.62
C LYS A 143 -4.41 -18.22 -3.75
N THR A 144 -5.31 -19.17 -3.58
CA THR A 144 -5.11 -20.35 -2.72
C THR A 144 -4.57 -21.56 -3.47
N ASP A 145 -4.71 -21.58 -4.80
CA ASP A 145 -4.24 -22.69 -5.63
C ASP A 145 -2.73 -22.84 -5.49
N GLY A 146 -2.30 -24.02 -5.04
CA GLY A 146 -0.88 -24.35 -4.84
C GLY A 146 -0.23 -23.69 -3.62
N VAL A 147 -1.01 -23.10 -2.70
CA VAL A 147 -0.46 -22.62 -1.42
C VAL A 147 -0.13 -23.81 -0.52
N GLU A 148 1.09 -23.85 -0.02
CA GLU A 148 1.54 -24.84 0.96
C GLU A 148 1.04 -24.47 2.36
N ILE A 149 0.43 -25.43 3.05
CA ILE A 149 0.02 -25.30 4.44
C ILE A 149 1.06 -25.99 5.31
N ILE A 150 1.72 -25.21 6.16
CA ILE A 150 2.72 -25.70 7.11
C ILE A 150 2.01 -26.09 8.40
N SER A 151 2.07 -27.37 8.77
CA SER A 151 1.56 -27.89 10.05
C SER A 151 2.65 -27.88 11.12
N TYR A 152 2.33 -27.34 12.31
CA TYR A 152 3.21 -27.41 13.47
C TYR A 152 2.85 -28.60 14.38
N PRO A 153 3.79 -29.05 15.24
CA PRO A 153 3.48 -30.03 16.29
C PRO A 153 2.33 -29.54 17.19
N PRO A 154 1.44 -30.44 17.65
CA PRO A 154 0.32 -30.06 18.50
C PRO A 154 0.81 -29.58 19.87
N GLU A 155 0.09 -28.62 20.44
CA GLU A 155 0.35 -28.07 21.77
C GLU A 155 -0.85 -28.22 22.69
N THR A 156 -0.61 -28.51 23.97
CA THR A 156 -1.68 -28.53 24.99
C THR A 156 -2.18 -27.11 25.25
N MET A 157 -3.46 -26.88 24.98
CA MET A 157 -4.13 -25.60 25.18
C MET A 157 -4.44 -25.39 26.67
N ARG A 158 -3.94 -24.27 27.23
CA ARG A 158 -4.23 -23.86 28.61
C ARG A 158 -5.50 -23.01 28.73
N LYS A 159 -5.91 -22.39 27.62
CA LYS A 159 -7.11 -21.58 27.50
C LYS A 159 -7.84 -22.04 26.25
N SER A 160 -9.17 -22.00 26.29
CA SER A 160 -10.01 -22.22 25.12
C SER A 160 -9.95 -21.07 24.11
N THR A 161 -9.31 -19.95 24.47
CA THR A 161 -9.16 -18.78 23.61
C THR A 161 -7.70 -18.49 23.29
N ASN A 162 -7.44 -18.06 22.06
CA ASN A 162 -6.13 -17.61 21.61
C ASN A 162 -6.24 -16.36 20.74
N GLU A 163 -5.22 -15.51 20.84
CA GLU A 163 -5.04 -14.38 19.95
C GLU A 163 -4.36 -14.84 18.66
N VAL A 164 -4.95 -14.45 17.53
CA VAL A 164 -4.45 -14.73 16.19
C VAL A 164 -4.07 -13.41 15.55
N GLN A 165 -2.86 -13.37 15.00
CA GLN A 165 -2.37 -12.23 14.25
C GLN A 165 -2.57 -12.49 12.75
N HIS A 166 -3.32 -11.60 12.11
CA HIS A 166 -3.50 -11.58 10.67
C HIS A 166 -2.70 -10.43 10.07
N ARG A 167 -1.85 -10.71 9.09
CA ARG A 167 -0.96 -9.72 8.48
C ARG A 167 -1.12 -9.70 6.97
N TRP A 168 -1.36 -8.53 6.40
CA TRP A 168 -1.40 -8.33 4.95
C TRP A 168 -0.17 -7.54 4.49
N ASP A 169 0.91 -8.21 4.14
CA ASP A 169 2.09 -7.54 3.59
C ASP A 169 1.82 -7.10 2.16
N THR A 170 1.84 -5.79 1.92
CA THR A 170 1.44 -5.19 0.64
C THR A 170 2.65 -4.69 -0.14
N SER A 171 2.56 -4.73 -1.46
CA SER A 171 3.57 -4.18 -2.38
C SER A 171 3.70 -2.65 -2.30
N PHE A 172 2.87 -1.99 -1.51
CA PHE A 172 2.85 -0.55 -1.34
C PHE A 172 2.48 -0.17 0.09
N SER A 173 3.38 0.51 0.79
CA SER A 173 3.22 0.82 2.20
C SER A 173 2.06 1.80 2.47
N ILE A 174 1.34 1.53 3.55
CA ILE A 174 0.33 2.42 4.13
C ILE A 174 1.03 3.59 4.83
N THR A 175 0.39 4.76 4.82
CA THR A 175 0.93 5.98 5.40
C THR A 175 0.83 5.93 6.93
N ALA A 176 1.97 6.08 7.62
CA ALA A 176 2.00 6.10 9.09
C ALA A 176 1.16 7.26 9.65
N GLY A 177 0.34 6.98 10.67
CA GLY A 177 -0.54 7.96 11.31
C GLY A 177 -1.86 8.23 10.58
N VAL A 178 -2.10 7.62 9.42
CA VAL A 178 -3.38 7.73 8.69
C VAL A 178 -4.33 6.62 9.10
N LYS A 179 -5.61 6.97 9.28
CA LYS A 179 -6.67 5.98 9.55
C LYS A 179 -6.78 4.99 8.39
N SER A 180 -6.52 3.73 8.68
CA SER A 180 -6.37 2.70 7.65
C SER A 180 -7.21 1.47 7.97
N SER A 181 -7.85 0.90 6.94
CA SER A 181 -8.73 -0.26 7.08
C SER A 181 -8.62 -1.21 5.90
N ILE A 182 -9.01 -2.46 6.11
CA ILE A 182 -9.17 -3.47 5.06
C ILE A 182 -10.58 -4.04 5.10
N THR A 183 -11.21 -4.17 3.93
CA THR A 183 -12.46 -4.89 3.73
C THR A 183 -12.15 -6.16 2.95
N ALA A 184 -12.21 -7.31 3.62
CA ALA A 184 -11.88 -8.61 3.05
C ALA A 184 -12.55 -9.75 3.82
N LYS A 185 -12.62 -10.91 3.19
CA LYS A 185 -12.74 -12.17 3.92
C LYS A 185 -11.39 -12.49 4.57
N ILE A 186 -11.40 -13.01 5.78
CA ILE A 186 -10.19 -13.44 6.48
C ILE A 186 -10.03 -14.94 6.18
N PRO A 187 -8.90 -15.38 5.61
CA PRO A 187 -8.59 -16.80 5.45
C PRO A 187 -8.59 -17.51 6.81
N ILE A 188 -9.11 -18.74 6.85
CA ILE A 188 -9.07 -19.63 8.01
C ILE A 188 -8.28 -20.86 7.61
N ILE A 189 -7.19 -21.16 8.31
CA ILE A 189 -6.19 -22.15 7.87
C ILE A 189 -6.28 -23.40 8.74
N GLY A 190 -6.61 -24.55 8.13
CA GLY A 190 -6.73 -25.82 8.82
C GLY A 190 -6.15 -27.01 8.05
N SER A 191 -6.31 -28.22 8.60
CA SER A 191 -5.83 -29.46 7.99
C SER A 191 -6.51 -29.82 6.67
N THR A 192 -7.75 -29.35 6.47
CA THR A 192 -8.55 -29.61 5.26
C THR A 192 -8.31 -28.61 4.14
N GLY A 193 -7.59 -27.51 4.41
CA GLY A 193 -7.34 -26.45 3.44
C GLY A 193 -7.52 -25.06 4.01
N ILE A 194 -7.79 -24.10 3.12
CA ILE A 194 -8.02 -22.70 3.44
C ILE A 194 -9.50 -22.39 3.20
N GLU A 195 -10.21 -22.05 4.26
CA GLU A 195 -11.57 -21.52 4.21
C GLU A 195 -11.59 -20.01 4.37
N PHE A 196 -12.76 -19.38 4.32
CA PHE A 196 -12.89 -17.93 4.40
C PHE A 196 -14.03 -17.51 5.32
N SER A 197 -13.78 -16.50 6.14
CA SER A 197 -14.80 -15.84 6.95
C SER A 197 -15.85 -15.13 6.09
N THR A 198 -16.89 -14.60 6.74
CA THR A 198 -17.72 -13.55 6.15
C THR A 198 -16.87 -12.32 5.85
N GLU A 199 -17.21 -11.59 4.79
CA GLU A 199 -16.50 -10.36 4.46
C GLU A 199 -16.72 -9.32 5.55
N THR A 200 -15.63 -8.75 6.06
CA THR A 200 -15.67 -7.82 7.18
C THR A 200 -14.69 -6.68 6.96
N THR A 201 -14.90 -5.57 7.66
CA THR A 201 -13.99 -4.42 7.64
C THR A 201 -13.25 -4.32 8.97
N LYS A 202 -11.92 -4.39 8.91
CA LYS A 202 -11.05 -4.27 10.07
C LYS A 202 -10.15 -3.04 9.95
N GLN A 203 -9.92 -2.39 11.08
CA GLN A 203 -8.94 -1.30 11.15
C GLN A 203 -7.58 -1.86 11.52
N PHE A 204 -6.52 -1.29 10.95
CA PHE A 204 -5.17 -1.72 11.27
C PHE A 204 -4.71 -1.12 12.60
N SER A 205 -4.08 -1.94 13.44
CA SER A 205 -3.46 -1.49 14.69
C SER A 205 -2.06 -0.91 14.45
N LYS A 206 -1.26 -1.57 13.61
CA LYS A 206 0.08 -1.14 13.19
C LYS A 206 0.40 -1.72 11.81
N GLY A 207 0.81 -0.87 10.88
CA GLY A 207 1.05 -1.29 9.48
C GLY A 207 -0.22 -1.86 8.87
N THR A 208 -0.20 -3.15 8.57
CA THR A 208 -1.31 -3.92 7.97
C THR A 208 -1.65 -5.16 8.80
N THR A 209 -1.59 -5.03 10.13
CA THR A 209 -1.87 -6.12 11.07
C THR A 209 -3.20 -5.90 11.80
N VAL A 210 -3.93 -7.00 11.99
CA VAL A 210 -5.11 -7.13 12.84
C VAL A 210 -4.88 -8.29 13.81
N VAL A 211 -5.29 -8.12 15.07
CA VAL A 211 -5.24 -9.19 16.08
C VAL A 211 -6.67 -9.50 16.52
N GLU A 212 -7.05 -10.77 16.50
CA GLU A 212 -8.39 -11.25 16.88
C GLU A 212 -8.31 -12.38 17.89
N SER A 213 -9.30 -12.44 18.80
CA SER A 213 -9.44 -13.55 19.74
C SER A 213 -10.37 -14.60 19.14
N HIS A 214 -9.88 -15.83 19.05
CA HIS A 214 -10.64 -16.99 18.59
C HIS A 214 -10.93 -17.92 19.76
N SER A 215 -12.17 -18.41 19.85
CA SER A 215 -12.62 -19.34 20.88
C SER A 215 -12.81 -20.73 20.29
N HIS A 216 -12.28 -21.73 20.96
CA HIS A 216 -12.36 -23.13 20.58
C HIS A 216 -13.13 -23.93 21.62
N SER A 217 -13.87 -24.93 21.14
CA SER A 217 -14.57 -25.90 22.00
C SER A 217 -14.49 -27.29 21.39
N VAL A 218 -14.46 -28.29 22.26
CA VAL A 218 -14.50 -29.71 21.89
C VAL A 218 -15.35 -30.43 22.92
N SER A 219 -16.14 -31.41 22.49
CA SER A 219 -16.94 -32.24 23.38
C SER A 219 -16.45 -33.69 23.29
N LEU A 220 -16.28 -34.32 24.45
CA LEU A 220 -15.80 -35.68 24.58
C LEU A 220 -16.61 -36.38 25.67
N LYS A 221 -16.96 -37.64 25.45
CA LYS A 221 -17.49 -38.54 26.47
C LYS A 221 -16.39 -39.53 26.87
N GLN A 222 -16.06 -39.58 28.16
CA GLN A 222 -15.08 -40.52 28.71
C GLN A 222 -15.71 -41.30 29.86
N ASP A 223 -15.76 -42.62 29.74
CA ASP A 223 -16.17 -43.50 30.82
C ASP A 223 -14.96 -43.78 31.72
N VAL A 224 -15.04 -43.38 32.98
CA VAL A 224 -13.96 -43.53 33.96
C VAL A 224 -14.22 -44.78 34.81
N PRO A 225 -13.35 -45.79 34.79
CA PRO A 225 -13.53 -46.99 35.61
C PRO A 225 -13.56 -46.67 37.11
N PRO A 226 -14.17 -47.52 37.94
CA PRO A 226 -14.13 -47.36 39.39
C PRO A 226 -12.69 -47.25 39.91
N ASN A 227 -12.45 -46.36 40.87
CA ASN A 227 -11.13 -46.12 41.49
C ASN A 227 -10.01 -45.72 40.51
N HIS A 228 -10.35 -45.11 39.37
CA HIS A 228 -9.38 -44.57 38.43
C HIS A 228 -9.53 -43.05 38.27
N THR A 229 -8.44 -42.38 37.90
CA THR A 229 -8.43 -40.99 37.44
C THR A 229 -7.92 -40.94 36.01
N CYS A 230 -8.51 -40.09 35.18
CA CYS A 230 -8.05 -39.86 33.81
C CYS A 230 -7.76 -38.38 33.63
N ALA A 231 -6.60 -38.05 33.07
CA ALA A 231 -6.30 -36.68 32.66
C ALA A 231 -6.84 -36.44 31.24
N VAL A 232 -7.50 -35.30 31.05
CA VAL A 232 -7.99 -34.88 29.73
C VAL A 232 -7.23 -33.62 29.32
N SER A 233 -6.62 -33.67 28.16
CA SER A 233 -5.87 -32.57 27.56
C SER A 233 -6.52 -32.12 26.26
N MET A 234 -6.66 -30.81 26.07
CA MET A 234 -7.07 -30.22 24.81
C MET A 234 -5.80 -29.92 23.99
N LEU A 235 -5.65 -30.55 22.83
CA LEU A 235 -4.54 -30.32 21.91
C LEU A 235 -4.98 -29.39 20.78
N GLY A 236 -4.25 -28.30 20.58
CA GLY A 236 -4.41 -27.37 19.46
C GLY A 236 -3.36 -27.64 18.39
N TYR A 237 -3.82 -27.79 17.15
CA TYR A 237 -2.98 -27.98 15.98
C TYR A 237 -2.88 -26.65 15.23
N LYS A 238 -1.65 -26.15 15.12
CA LYS A 238 -1.38 -24.87 14.46
C LYS A 238 -1.01 -25.08 13.00
N TYR A 239 -1.53 -24.22 12.13
CA TYR A 239 -1.24 -24.21 10.71
C TYR A 239 -0.85 -22.80 10.27
N LYS A 240 0.13 -22.71 9.37
CA LYS A 240 0.55 -21.46 8.72
C LYS A 240 0.40 -21.58 7.22
N ALA A 241 -0.01 -20.50 6.58
CA ALA A 241 0.01 -20.37 5.13
C ALA A 241 0.35 -18.93 4.74
N ASP A 242 1.22 -18.80 3.75
CA ASP A 242 1.53 -17.51 3.12
C ASP A 242 0.71 -17.43 1.82
N ILE A 243 -0.37 -16.63 1.82
CA ILE A 243 -1.39 -16.62 0.76
C ILE A 243 -1.25 -15.35 -0.10
N PRO A 244 -0.81 -15.44 -1.37
CA PRO A 244 -0.75 -14.29 -2.25
C PRO A 244 -2.13 -13.70 -2.53
N PHE A 245 -2.21 -12.38 -2.67
CA PHE A 245 -3.46 -11.70 -3.03
C PHE A 245 -3.26 -10.51 -3.98
N THR A 246 -4.35 -10.13 -4.65
CA THR A 246 -4.49 -8.85 -5.34
C THR A 246 -5.57 -8.02 -4.65
N ALA A 247 -5.42 -6.71 -4.58
CA ALA A 247 -6.41 -5.81 -3.98
C ALA A 247 -6.38 -4.42 -4.62
N ARG A 248 -7.34 -3.57 -4.23
CA ARG A 248 -7.32 -2.14 -4.51
C ARG A 248 -7.01 -1.36 -3.25
N LEU A 249 -6.04 -0.45 -3.35
CA LEU A 249 -5.78 0.57 -2.33
C LEU A 249 -6.43 1.88 -2.74
N LYS A 250 -7.39 2.36 -1.96
CA LYS A 250 -8.01 3.68 -2.10
C LYS A 250 -7.45 4.66 -1.07
N ARG A 251 -7.09 5.85 -1.52
CA ARG A 251 -6.76 7.01 -0.69
C ARG A 251 -7.90 8.02 -0.77
N THR A 252 -8.32 8.51 0.38
CA THR A 252 -9.20 9.67 0.50
C THR A 252 -8.40 10.81 1.09
N TYR A 253 -8.53 11.98 0.48
CA TYR A 253 -7.84 13.20 0.88
C TYR A 253 -8.79 14.11 1.68
N SER A 254 -8.23 15.03 2.47
CA SER A 254 -9.00 15.96 3.30
C SER A 254 -9.92 16.89 2.49
N ASN A 255 -9.62 17.08 1.20
CA ASN A 255 -10.46 17.83 0.26
C ASN A 255 -11.60 16.98 -0.35
N GLY A 256 -11.81 15.74 0.14
CA GLY A 256 -12.85 14.82 -0.33
C GLY A 256 -12.51 14.05 -1.62
N LYS A 257 -11.43 14.42 -2.33
CA LYS A 257 -11.00 13.68 -3.53
C LYS A 257 -10.50 12.30 -3.15
N THR A 258 -10.60 11.36 -4.09
CA THR A 258 -10.11 10.00 -3.89
C THR A 258 -9.27 9.55 -5.09
N THR A 259 -8.25 8.74 -4.81
CA THR A 259 -7.48 8.03 -5.82
C THR A 259 -7.41 6.56 -5.44
N TRP A 260 -7.13 5.69 -6.41
CA TRP A 260 -6.97 4.27 -6.15
C TRP A 260 -5.93 3.64 -7.06
N LYS A 261 -5.36 2.52 -6.63
CA LYS A 261 -4.47 1.68 -7.46
C LYS A 261 -4.67 0.21 -7.15
N LEU A 262 -4.27 -0.65 -8.09
CA LEU A 262 -4.06 -2.06 -7.80
C LEU A 262 -2.78 -2.24 -6.99
N ILE A 263 -2.86 -3.15 -6.02
CA ILE A 263 -1.73 -3.63 -5.22
C ILE A 263 -1.73 -5.15 -5.20
N THR A 264 -0.57 -5.72 -4.97
CA THR A 264 -0.42 -7.14 -4.66
C THR A 264 0.11 -7.27 -3.24
N GLY A 265 0.05 -8.47 -2.69
CA GLY A 265 0.61 -8.74 -1.38
C GLY A 265 0.58 -10.21 -1.03
N THR A 266 1.03 -10.49 0.19
CA THR A 266 0.97 -11.81 0.81
C THR A 266 0.28 -11.66 2.15
N TYR A 267 -0.74 -12.47 2.37
CA TYR A 267 -1.35 -12.65 3.67
C TYR A 267 -0.58 -13.71 4.44
N ASP A 268 -0.23 -13.41 5.68
CA ASP A 268 0.49 -14.32 6.59
C ASP A 268 -0.30 -14.41 7.90
N SER A 269 -0.57 -15.66 8.32
CA SER A 269 -1.13 -15.95 9.64
C SER A 269 -0.75 -17.36 10.10
N VAL A 270 -0.77 -17.54 11.42
CA VAL A 270 -0.63 -18.83 12.09
C VAL A 270 -1.87 -19.03 12.95
N GLU A 271 -2.63 -20.09 12.67
CA GLU A 271 -3.94 -20.33 13.26
C GLU A 271 -4.04 -21.68 13.92
N VAL A 272 -4.79 -21.77 15.02
CA VAL A 272 -5.23 -23.05 15.57
C VAL A 272 -6.42 -23.53 14.74
N GLY A 273 -6.14 -24.23 13.65
CA GLY A 273 -7.15 -24.68 12.70
C GLY A 273 -7.91 -25.94 13.13
N GLU A 274 -7.38 -26.67 14.12
CA GLU A 274 -7.98 -27.90 14.61
C GLU A 274 -7.71 -28.10 16.10
N VAL A 275 -8.71 -28.57 16.84
CA VAL A 275 -8.61 -28.86 18.27
C VAL A 275 -9.14 -30.27 18.53
N ARG A 276 -8.40 -31.05 19.32
CA ARG A 276 -8.78 -32.41 19.71
C ARG A 276 -8.72 -32.55 21.23
N ALA A 277 -9.65 -33.31 21.82
CA ALA A 277 -9.51 -33.78 23.19
C ALA A 277 -8.76 -35.12 23.19
N VAL A 278 -7.75 -35.24 24.03
CA VAL A 278 -6.99 -36.46 24.26
C VAL A 278 -7.13 -36.85 25.72
N VAL A 279 -7.45 -38.13 25.96
CA VAL A 279 -7.52 -38.69 27.30
C VAL A 279 -6.27 -39.53 27.51
N ASP A 280 -5.50 -39.17 28.53
CA ASP A 280 -4.39 -39.98 28.96
C ASP A 280 -4.90 -41.29 29.57
N ARG A 281 -4.07 -42.33 29.53
CA ARG A 281 -4.45 -43.63 30.10
C ARG A 281 -4.87 -43.44 31.56
N CYS A 282 -6.08 -43.89 31.90
CA CYS A 282 -6.58 -43.78 33.27
C CYS A 282 -5.71 -44.60 34.23
N GLU A 283 -5.35 -43.98 35.34
CA GLU A 283 -4.48 -44.58 36.36
C GLU A 283 -5.29 -44.90 37.63
N PRO A 284 -4.98 -46.00 38.33
CA PRO A 284 -5.61 -46.32 39.61
C PRO A 284 -5.31 -45.24 40.66
N ILE A 285 -6.31 -44.90 41.47
CA ILE A 285 -6.13 -43.99 42.60
C ILE A 285 -5.54 -44.79 43.78
N PRO A 286 -4.36 -44.41 44.31
CA PRO A 286 -3.80 -45.04 45.50
C PRO A 286 -4.74 -44.90 46.71
N ASP A 287 -4.90 -45.97 47.48
CA ASP A 287 -5.72 -46.01 48.71
C ASP A 287 -7.18 -45.55 48.53
N ALA A 288 -7.80 -45.90 47.40
CA ALA A 288 -9.20 -45.57 47.13
C ALA A 288 -10.13 -46.13 48.22
N LYS A 289 -10.81 -45.24 48.94
CA LYS A 289 -11.76 -45.63 50.00
C LYS A 289 -13.04 -46.22 49.38
N PRO A 290 -13.68 -47.20 50.05
CA PRO A 290 -14.99 -47.70 49.63
C PRO A 290 -16.00 -46.55 49.55
N CYS A 291 -16.84 -46.55 48.51
CA CYS A 291 -17.99 -45.65 48.46
C CYS A 291 -18.92 -45.98 49.64
N ALA A 292 -19.29 -44.96 50.42
CA ALA A 292 -20.23 -45.08 51.54
C ALA A 292 -21.68 -45.24 51.07
#